data_AF-A0A1H0K0I6-F1
#
_entry.id   AF-A0A1H0K0I6-F1
#
_cell.length_a   1.000
_cell.length_b   1.000
_cell.length_c   1.000
_cell.angle_alpha   90.00
_cell.angle_beta   90.00
_cell.angle_gamma   90.00
#
_symmetry.space_group_name_H-M   'P 1'
#
loop_
_entity.id
_entity.type
_entity.pdbx_description
1 polymer ?
#
loop_
_entity_poly.entity_id
_entity_poly.type
_entity_poly.pdbx_seq_one_letter_code
_entity_poly.pdbx_strand_id
1 'polypeptide(L)'
;MLESTLPGFTEAEALGERDAEFIAELRDLLERHGNIDRFGLCLLHDHFPVQRDELLMETNDPATRTLTSTPQPISALAEFKGTMWRLHRSESGDVSPTRTVQVLRGVPCEILQGCKEDKCK
;
A
#
# COMPACT_ATOMS: atom_id res chain seq x y z
N MET A 1 3.91 15.47 16.42
CA MET A 1 3.59 15.03 15.05
C MET A 1 4.67 14.05 14.66
N LEU A 2 4.32 12.80 14.36
CA LEU A 2 5.28 11.86 13.79
C LEU A 2 5.10 11.95 12.28
N GLU A 3 6.10 12.49 11.61
CA GLU A 3 6.14 12.63 10.16
C GLU A 3 6.15 11.26 9.51
N SER A 4 5.48 11.16 8.36
CA SER A 4 5.60 9.99 7.52
C SER A 4 7.05 9.84 7.07
N THR A 5 7.53 8.60 6.98
CA THR A 5 8.90 8.30 6.58
C THR A 5 9.06 8.20 5.06
N LEU A 6 8.00 8.44 4.29
CA LEU A 6 8.03 8.38 2.83
C LEU A 6 8.22 9.78 2.24
N PRO A 7 8.90 9.91 1.09
CA PRO A 7 9.02 11.18 0.39
C PRO A 7 7.65 11.68 -0.10
N GLY A 8 7.52 12.99 -0.27
CA GLY A 8 6.40 13.55 -1.03
C GLY A 8 6.46 13.12 -2.51
N PHE A 9 5.33 13.15 -3.23
CA PHE A 9 5.29 12.70 -4.63
C PHE A 9 6.34 13.40 -5.53
N THR A 10 6.58 14.70 -5.32
CA THR A 10 7.57 15.46 -6.11
C THR A 10 9.03 15.09 -5.81
N GLU A 11 9.27 14.45 -4.66
CA GLU A 11 10.60 14.05 -4.20
C GLU A 11 10.88 12.58 -4.49
N ALA A 12 9.81 11.77 -4.61
CA ALA A 12 9.92 10.35 -4.93
C ALA A 12 10.54 10.17 -6.32
N GLU A 13 11.62 9.39 -6.39
CA GLU A 13 12.25 9.06 -7.67
C GLU A 13 11.33 8.15 -8.50
N ALA A 14 11.05 8.53 -9.74
CA ALA A 14 10.28 7.71 -10.66
C ALA A 14 11.07 6.45 -11.06
N LEU A 15 10.34 5.39 -11.41
CA LEU A 15 10.91 4.17 -11.98
C LEU A 15 11.75 4.51 -13.23
N GLY A 16 13.00 4.05 -13.28
CA GLY A 16 13.94 4.40 -14.34
C GLY A 16 14.85 3.26 -14.79
N GLU A 17 15.82 3.57 -15.67
CA GLU A 17 16.74 2.57 -16.24
C GLU A 17 17.54 1.82 -15.18
N ARG A 18 17.84 2.47 -14.05
CA ARG A 18 18.57 1.87 -12.92
C ARG A 18 17.81 0.73 -12.26
N ASP A 19 16.48 0.67 -12.42
CA ASP A 19 15.62 -0.35 -11.84
C ASP A 19 15.33 -1.51 -12.81
N ALA A 20 15.87 -1.48 -14.03
CA ALA A 20 15.50 -2.43 -15.09
C ALA A 20 15.75 -3.89 -14.70
N GLU A 21 16.90 -4.18 -14.07
CA GLU A 21 17.24 -5.52 -13.58
C GLU A 21 16.30 -5.96 -12.46
N PHE A 22 16.05 -5.08 -11.48
CA PHE A 22 15.10 -5.32 -10.40
C PHE A 22 13.68 -5.64 -10.92
N ILE A 23 13.19 -4.88 -11.90
CA ILE A 23 11.87 -5.09 -12.50
C ILE A 23 11.81 -6.43 -13.25
N ALA A 24 12.86 -6.80 -13.97
CA ALA A 24 12.93 -8.09 -14.65
C ALA A 24 12.87 -9.25 -13.65
N GLU A 25 13.62 -9.18 -12.56
CA GLU A 25 13.61 -10.18 -11.50
C GLU A 25 12.25 -10.29 -10.80
N LEU A 26 11.60 -9.15 -10.52
CA LEU A 26 10.27 -9.11 -9.93
C LEU A 26 9.22 -9.74 -10.85
N ARG A 27 9.24 -9.44 -12.15
CA ARG A 27 8.35 -10.08 -13.14
C ARG A 27 8.51 -11.60 -13.10
N ASP A 28 9.74 -12.08 -13.19
CA ASP A 28 10.00 -13.53 -13.20
C ASP A 28 9.57 -14.18 -11.88
N LEU A 29 9.73 -13.49 -10.74
CA LEU A 29 9.22 -13.95 -9.45
C LEU A 29 7.70 -14.07 -9.44
N LEU A 30 6.99 -13.05 -9.93
CA LEU A 30 5.53 -13.05 -10.02
C LEU A 30 5.03 -14.20 -10.90
N GLU A 31 5.66 -14.44 -12.06
CA GLU A 31 5.33 -15.56 -12.94
C GLU A 31 5.55 -16.91 -12.26
N ARG A 32 6.72 -17.14 -11.63
CA ARG A 32 7.03 -18.40 -10.94
C ARG A 32 6.03 -18.74 -9.83
N HIS A 33 5.41 -17.75 -9.21
CA HIS A 33 4.41 -17.93 -8.17
C HIS A 33 2.96 -17.82 -8.67
N GLY A 34 2.71 -17.68 -9.98
CA GLY A 34 1.37 -17.56 -10.55
C GLY A 34 0.64 -16.27 -10.18
N ASN A 35 1.39 -15.20 -9.89
CA ASN A 35 0.89 -13.93 -9.37
C ASN A 35 0.98 -12.77 -10.38
N ILE A 36 1.41 -13.02 -11.60
CA ILE A 36 1.66 -11.98 -12.62
C ILE A 36 0.40 -11.16 -12.96
N ASP A 37 -0.79 -11.77 -12.93
CA ASP A 37 -2.07 -11.10 -13.17
C ASP A 37 -2.72 -10.53 -11.89
N ARG A 38 -2.06 -10.69 -10.74
CA ARG A 38 -2.63 -10.36 -9.42
C ARG A 38 -1.93 -9.20 -8.73
N PHE A 39 -0.61 -9.11 -8.85
CA PHE A 39 0.21 -8.13 -8.14
C PHE A 39 1.08 -7.33 -9.10
N GLY A 40 1.40 -6.11 -8.68
CA GLY A 40 2.30 -5.19 -9.38
C GLY A 40 3.05 -4.31 -8.40
N LEU A 41 3.73 -3.29 -8.93
CA LEU A 41 4.50 -2.32 -8.16
C LEU A 41 3.73 -0.99 -8.07
N CYS A 42 3.80 -0.34 -6.91
CA CYS A 42 3.40 1.05 -6.71
C CYS A 42 4.58 1.81 -6.10
N LEU A 43 4.81 3.04 -6.56
CA LEU A 43 5.83 3.91 -5.99
C LEU A 43 5.39 4.35 -4.59
N LEU A 44 6.23 4.10 -3.59
CA LEU A 44 5.95 4.54 -2.22
C LEU A 44 6.20 6.04 -2.08
N HIS A 45 5.14 6.78 -1.78
CA HIS A 45 5.17 8.21 -1.54
C HIS A 45 3.93 8.64 -0.75
N ASP A 46 3.96 9.82 -0.16
CA ASP A 46 2.78 10.42 0.44
C ASP A 46 2.12 11.44 -0.48
N HIS A 47 0.80 11.34 -0.58
CA HIS A 47 -0.03 12.35 -1.22
C HIS A 47 -0.38 13.49 -0.25
N PHE A 48 -0.58 13.13 1.02
CA PHE A 48 -0.90 14.02 2.13
C PHE A 48 -0.66 13.27 3.46
N PRO A 49 -0.60 13.98 4.60
CA PRO A 49 -0.44 13.35 5.90
C PRO A 49 -1.58 12.37 6.21
N VAL A 50 -1.23 11.13 6.58
CA VAL A 50 -2.16 10.13 7.14
C VAL A 50 -1.74 9.89 8.59
N GLN A 51 -2.65 10.13 9.52
CA GLN A 51 -2.35 10.00 10.95
C GLN A 51 -2.12 8.55 11.35
N ARG A 52 -1.57 8.40 12.55
CA ARG A 52 -1.16 7.12 13.13
C ARG A 52 -2.33 6.14 13.25
N ASP A 53 -3.53 6.65 13.53
CA ASP A 53 -4.78 5.94 13.74
C ASP A 53 -5.73 6.01 12.53
N GLU A 54 -5.22 6.45 11.37
CA GLU A 54 -5.94 6.51 10.11
C GLU A 54 -5.40 5.48 9.11
N LEU A 55 -6.28 5.06 8.20
CA LEU A 55 -5.94 4.29 7.01
C LEU A 55 -6.48 5.02 5.78
N LEU A 56 -5.69 5.01 4.70
CA LEU A 56 -6.14 5.53 3.43
C LEU A 56 -7.18 4.57 2.82
N MET A 57 -8.40 5.06 2.58
CA MET A 57 -9.50 4.24 2.09
C MET A 57 -9.97 4.71 0.72
N GLU A 58 -10.01 3.75 -0.20
CA GLU A 58 -10.55 3.92 -1.53
C GLU A 58 -12.02 3.54 -1.61
N THR A 59 -12.76 4.33 -2.38
CA THR A 59 -14.10 4.02 -2.86
C THR A 59 -14.21 4.41 -4.31
N ASN A 60 -14.94 3.64 -5.11
CA ASN A 60 -15.20 3.95 -6.50
C ASN A 60 -16.69 4.30 -6.71
N ASP A 61 -16.93 5.23 -7.62
CA ASP A 61 -18.24 5.50 -8.20
C ASP A 61 -18.20 5.08 -9.69
N PRO A 62 -18.81 3.95 -10.07
CA PRO A 62 -18.76 3.46 -11.45
C PRO A 62 -19.57 4.33 -12.41
N ALA A 63 -20.58 5.05 -11.94
CA ALA A 63 -21.41 5.91 -12.78
C ALA A 63 -20.63 7.13 -13.26
N THR A 64 -19.86 7.75 -12.36
CA THR A 64 -19.00 8.90 -12.70
C THR A 64 -17.58 8.49 -13.08
N ARG A 65 -17.22 7.20 -12.97
CA ARG A 65 -15.87 6.66 -13.15
C ARG A 65 -14.84 7.35 -12.25
N THR A 66 -15.23 7.65 -11.02
CA THR A 66 -14.39 8.35 -10.05
C THR A 66 -13.83 7.35 -9.04
N LEU A 67 -12.54 7.48 -8.73
CA LEU A 67 -11.91 6.85 -7.58
C LEU A 67 -11.62 7.94 -6.55
N THR A 68 -12.06 7.73 -5.32
CA THR A 68 -11.82 8.66 -4.22
C THR A 68 -11.02 7.94 -3.14
N SER A 69 -9.91 8.54 -2.73
CA SER A 69 -9.05 8.04 -1.66
C SER A 69 -9.01 9.06 -0.53
N THR A 70 -9.39 8.65 0.68
CA THR A 70 -9.48 9.55 1.86
C THR A 70 -8.94 8.87 3.12
N PRO A 71 -8.22 9.59 4.01
CA PRO A 71 -7.94 9.10 5.35
C PRO A 71 -9.25 8.80 6.08
N GLN A 72 -9.29 7.67 6.76
CA GLN A 72 -10.41 7.28 7.62
C GLN A 72 -9.86 6.75 8.94
N PRO A 73 -10.45 7.09 10.09
CA PRO A 73 -10.07 6.50 11.37
C PRO A 73 -10.23 4.98 11.31
N ILE A 74 -9.20 4.24 11.73
CA ILE A 74 -9.22 2.77 11.73
C ILE A 74 -10.39 2.24 12.58
N SER A 75 -10.69 2.93 13.69
CA SER A 75 -11.81 2.59 14.58
C SER A 75 -13.20 2.67 13.92
N ALA A 76 -13.33 3.39 12.81
CA ALA A 76 -14.58 3.51 12.05
C ALA A 76 -14.69 2.50 10.91
N LEU A 77 -13.67 1.67 10.68
CA LEU A 77 -13.64 0.67 9.61
C LEU A 77 -14.19 -0.66 10.14
N ALA A 78 -15.39 -1.06 9.67
CA ALA A 78 -15.99 -2.35 10.01
C ALA A 78 -15.32 -3.50 9.23
N GLU A 79 -15.26 -3.40 7.91
CA GLU A 79 -14.60 -4.35 7.02
C GLU A 79 -13.96 -3.63 5.82
N PHE A 80 -12.79 -4.09 5.40
CA PHE A 80 -12.11 -3.61 4.19
C PHE A 80 -11.10 -4.65 3.70
N LYS A 81 -10.74 -4.55 2.42
CA LYS A 81 -9.63 -5.31 1.83
C LYS A 81 -8.44 -4.39 1.61
N GLY A 82 -7.27 -4.78 2.10
CA GLY A 82 -6.03 -4.08 1.74
C GLY A 82 -5.77 -4.16 0.23
N THR A 83 -5.33 -3.07 -0.38
CA THR A 83 -5.03 -2.97 -1.82
C THR A 83 -3.61 -2.49 -2.09
N MET A 84 -2.96 -1.86 -1.11
CA MET A 84 -1.54 -1.51 -1.16
C MET A 84 -0.87 -1.82 0.16
N TRP A 85 0.34 -2.39 0.10
CA TRP A 85 1.12 -2.77 1.28
C TRP A 85 2.56 -2.30 1.17
N ARG A 86 3.14 -1.93 2.31
CA ARG A 86 4.58 -1.74 2.49
C ARG A 86 5.16 -2.97 3.16
N LEU A 87 6.13 -3.61 2.52
CA LEU A 87 6.88 -4.72 3.09
C LEU A 87 7.99 -4.16 3.98
N HIS A 88 8.09 -4.62 5.22
CA HIS A 88 9.19 -4.25 6.11
C HIS A 88 10.35 -5.24 6.01
N ARG A 89 11.56 -4.76 6.27
CA ARG A 89 12.73 -5.64 6.44
C ARG A 89 12.50 -6.58 7.62
N SER A 90 12.91 -7.84 7.51
CA SER A 90 12.61 -8.87 8.52
C SER A 90 13.30 -8.68 9.87
N GLU A 91 14.14 -7.65 10.05
CA GLU A 91 14.97 -7.49 11.28
C GLU A 91 14.73 -6.21 12.10
N SER A 92 13.87 -5.28 11.69
CA SER A 92 13.56 -4.13 12.54
C SER A 92 12.33 -4.43 13.39
N GLY A 93 12.54 -4.80 14.65
CA GLY A 93 11.52 -4.93 15.70
C GLY A 93 10.77 -3.63 16.04
N ASP A 94 10.78 -2.64 15.14
CA ASP A 94 10.01 -1.41 15.23
C ASP A 94 8.78 -1.51 14.32
N VAL A 95 7.90 -2.45 14.66
CA VAL A 95 6.56 -2.50 14.07
C VAL A 95 5.77 -1.40 14.78
N SER A 96 5.66 -0.22 14.16
CA SER A 96 4.87 0.87 14.72
C SER A 96 3.42 0.38 14.95
N PRO A 97 2.94 0.31 16.21
CA PRO A 97 1.75 -0.48 16.61
C PRO A 97 0.39 0.12 16.20
N THR A 98 0.28 0.75 15.03
CA THR A 98 -0.81 1.73 14.81
C THR A 98 -1.40 1.75 13.41
N ARG A 99 -0.64 1.31 12.41
CA ARG A 99 -1.22 0.96 11.12
C ARG A 99 -1.52 -0.52 11.12
N THR A 100 -2.53 -0.95 10.37
CA THR A 100 -2.92 -2.36 10.32
C THR A 100 -1.78 -3.17 9.72
N VAL A 101 -1.03 -3.87 10.57
CA VAL A 101 0.07 -4.75 10.17
C VAL A 101 -0.48 -6.15 9.98
N GLN A 102 -0.29 -6.68 8.78
CA GLN A 102 -0.52 -8.07 8.46
C GLN A 102 0.81 -8.81 8.50
N VAL A 103 0.92 -9.85 9.32
CA VAL A 103 2.09 -10.73 9.34
C VAL A 103 1.80 -11.93 8.44
N LEU A 104 2.45 -12.00 7.29
CA LEU A 104 2.30 -13.09 6.33
C LEU A 104 3.52 -14.01 6.43
N ARG A 105 3.35 -15.18 7.06
CA ARG A 105 4.43 -16.17 7.24
C ARG A 105 5.70 -15.58 7.88
N GLY A 106 5.54 -14.70 8.86
CA GLY A 106 6.64 -14.02 9.54
C GLY A 106 7.18 -12.79 8.81
N VAL A 107 6.64 -12.43 7.64
CA VAL A 107 6.96 -11.17 6.95
C VAL A 107 6.00 -10.08 7.42
N PRO A 108 6.48 -9.02 8.10
CA PRO A 108 5.65 -7.88 8.45
C PRO A 108 5.31 -7.04 7.21
N CYS A 109 4.01 -6.90 6.95
CA CYS A 109 3.46 -6.07 5.88
C CYS A 109 2.50 -5.04 6.50
N GLU A 110 2.72 -3.77 6.24
CA GLU A 110 1.81 -2.69 6.65
C GLU A 110 0.83 -2.41 5.51
N ILE A 111 -0.47 -2.33 5.81
CA ILE A 111 -1.47 -1.88 4.84
C ILE A 111 -1.36 -0.36 4.74
N LEU A 112 -1.07 0.14 3.54
CA LEU A 112 -1.07 1.58 3.26
C LEU A 112 -2.44 2.07 2.80
N GLN A 113 -3.18 1.22 2.09
CA GLN A 113 -4.49 1.55 1.55
C GLN A 113 -5.41 0.33 1.49
N GLY A 114 -6.72 0.54 1.62
CA GLY A 114 -7.73 -0.50 1.38
C GLY A 114 -8.95 -0.01 0.62
N CYS A 115 -9.74 -0.93 0.04
CA CYS A 115 -11.07 -0.66 -0.53
C CYS A 115 -12.17 -1.31 0.34
N LYS A 116 -13.32 -0.64 0.43
CA LYS A 116 -14.58 -1.21 0.94
C LYS A 116 -15.20 -2.11 -0.15
N GLU A 117 -15.20 -3.43 0.07
CA GLU A 117 -15.49 -4.46 -0.95
C GLU A 117 -16.84 -4.28 -1.67
N ASP A 118 -17.84 -3.71 -0.99
CA ASP A 118 -19.20 -3.53 -1.49
C ASP A 118 -19.34 -2.36 -2.49
N LYS A 119 -18.32 -1.50 -2.62
CA LYS A 119 -18.33 -0.36 -3.56
C LYS A 119 -17.41 -0.50 -4.77
N CYS A 120 -16.57 -1.54 -4.82
CA CYS A 120 -15.59 -1.77 -5.90
C CYS A 120 -16.05 -2.86 -6.91
N LYS A 121 -17.36 -3.10 -7.06
CA LYS A 121 -17.95 -4.07 -8.01
C LYS A 121 -18.67 -3.40 -9.17
#